data_AF-A0A7Y4S2P3-F1
#
_entry.id   AF-A0A7Y4S2P3-F1
#
_cell.length_a   1.000
_cell.length_b   1.000
_cell.length_c   1.000
_cell.angle_alpha   90.00
_cell.angle_beta   90.00
_cell.angle_gamma   90.00
#
_symmetry.space_group_name_H-M   'P 1'
#
loop_
_entity.id
_entity.type
_entity.pdbx_description
1 polymer ?
#
loop_
_entity_poly.entity_id
_entity_poly.type
_entity_poly.pdbx_seq_one_letter_code
_entity_poly.pdbx_strand_id
1 'polypeptide(L)' 'MTALTFMLKATPSFKLNCGKLTPNVLAGLTLAQIRNLPLEQSKNARKVADLFEVSGEDTENIHFKNSTSQLD' A
#
# COMPACT_ATOMS: atom_id res chain seq x y z
N MET A 1 -4.39 -18.28 -6.29
CA MET A 1 -3.44 -17.47 -5.51
C MET A 1 -2.88 -16.42 -6.44
N THR A 2 -3.28 -15.17 -6.24
CA THR A 2 -2.92 -14.06 -7.12
C THR A 2 -2.13 -13.05 -6.31
N ALA A 3 -0.89 -12.79 -6.75
CA ALA A 3 0.03 -11.82 -6.15
C ALA A 3 -0.70 -10.50 -5.80
N LEU A 4 -0.56 -10.05 -4.55
CA LEU A 4 -1.15 -8.81 -4.09
C LEU A 4 -0.41 -7.63 -4.73
N THR A 5 -1.07 -7.03 -5.71
CA THR A 5 -0.52 -5.94 -6.51
C THR A 5 -1.02 -4.62 -5.98
N PHE A 6 -0.08 -3.73 -5.63
CA PHE A 6 -0.34 -2.33 -5.32
C PHE A 6 0.03 -1.48 -6.52
N MET A 7 -0.96 -0.85 -7.14
CA MET A 7 -0.74 0.06 -8.26
C MET A 7 -0.97 1.49 -7.82
N LEU A 8 0.07 2.33 -7.86
CA LEU A 8 -0.05 3.73 -7.49
C LEU A 8 -0.96 4.46 -8.50
N LYS A 9 -2.07 5.03 -8.00
CA LYS A 9 -3.03 5.83 -8.78
C LYS A 9 -2.59 7.28 -8.89
N ALA A 10 -1.98 7.78 -7.84
CA ALA A 10 -1.54 9.17 -7.72
C ALA A 10 -0.14 9.18 -7.14
N THR A 11 0.79 9.82 -7.85
CA THR A 11 2.13 10.12 -7.35
C THR A 11 1.98 11.05 -6.15
N PRO A 12 2.26 10.60 -4.91
CA PRO A 12 2.22 11.50 -3.77
C PRO A 12 3.26 12.59 -4.02
N SER A 13 2.91 13.86 -3.81
CA SER A 13 3.81 14.99 -3.98
C SER A 13 4.74 15.20 -2.76
N PHE A 14 4.73 14.25 -1.83
CA PHE A 14 5.43 14.25 -0.57
C PHE A 14 5.98 12.85 -0.30
N LYS A 15 7.07 12.77 0.46
CA LYS A 15 7.62 11.48 0.91
C LYS A 15 6.54 10.73 1.68
N LEU A 16 6.23 9.53 1.21
CA LEU A 16 5.27 8.65 1.83
C LEU A 16 6.05 7.59 2.59
N ASN A 17 5.92 7.58 3.92
CA ASN A 17 6.57 6.56 4.73
C ASN A 17 5.82 5.24 4.60
N CYS A 18 6.38 4.29 3.86
CA CYS A 18 5.78 2.99 3.58
C CYS A 18 6.30 1.89 4.51
N GLY A 19 6.92 2.22 5.64
CA GLY A 19 7.39 1.23 6.61
C GLY A 19 6.31 0.24 7.09
N LYS A 20 5.02 0.59 6.99
CA LYS A 20 3.88 -0.29 7.30
C LYS A 20 3.36 -1.14 6.13
N LEU A 21 3.78 -0.86 4.90
CA LEU A 21 3.45 -1.62 3.69
C LEU A 21 4.39 -2.82 3.49
N THR A 22 4.79 -3.46 4.59
CA THR A 22 5.62 -4.66 4.54
C THR A 22 4.74 -5.90 4.55
N PRO A 23 5.16 -6.99 3.87
CA PRO A 23 4.44 -8.26 3.89
C PRO A 23 4.18 -8.76 5.31
N ASN A 24 5.06 -8.44 6.26
CA ASN A 24 4.88 -8.78 7.67
C ASN A 24 3.66 -8.12 8.32
N VAL A 25 3.39 -6.85 8.00
CA VAL A 25 2.24 -6.09 8.55
C VAL A 25 0.96 -6.44 7.81
N LEU A 26 1.08 -6.73 6.52
CA LEU A 26 -0.04 -7.09 5.65
C LEU A 26 -0.43 -8.56 5.81
N ALA A 27 0.47 -9.43 6.28
CA ALA A 27 0.23 -10.83 6.51
C ALA A 27 -0.95 -11.02 7.48
N GLY A 28 -1.98 -11.71 7.00
CA GLY A 28 -3.21 -11.95 7.76
C GLY A 28 -4.24 -10.81 7.71
N LEU A 29 -3.92 -9.67 7.07
CA LEU A 29 -4.91 -8.65 6.76
C LEU A 29 -5.67 -8.98 5.48
N THR A 30 -6.96 -8.72 5.47
CA THR A 30 -7.78 -8.85 4.26
C THR A 30 -7.57 -7.66 3.32
N LEU A 31 -7.86 -7.86 2.04
CA LEU A 31 -7.80 -6.82 1.01
C LEU A 31 -8.52 -5.51 1.43
N ALA A 32 -9.66 -5.63 2.10
CA ALA A 32 -10.43 -4.50 2.64
C ALA A 32 -9.69 -3.79 3.79
N GLN A 33 -9.06 -4.55 4.70
CA GLN A 33 -8.25 -4.01 5.78
C GLN A 33 -7.03 -3.27 5.22
N ILE A 34 -6.32 -3.89 4.27
CA ILE A 34 -5.17 -3.30 3.59
C ILE A 34 -5.56 -1.99 2.92
N ARG A 35 -6.67 -1.98 2.16
CA ARG A 35 -7.23 -0.78 1.52
C ARG A 35 -7.54 0.34 2.51
N ASN A 36 -8.02 -0.01 3.69
CA ASN A 36 -8.38 0.96 4.73
C ASN A 36 -7.19 1.33 5.64
N LEU A 37 -6.02 0.71 5.44
CA LEU A 37 -4.83 0.91 6.25
C LEU A 37 -4.27 2.33 6.00
N PRO A 38 -4.07 3.14 7.05
CA PRO A 38 -3.44 4.44 6.91
C PRO A 38 -1.94 4.28 6.68
N LEU A 39 -1.43 4.90 5.62
CA LEU A 39 -0.03 4.79 5.23
C LEU A 39 0.88 5.66 6.08
N GLU A 40 0.39 6.81 6.55
CA GLU A 40 1.16 7.73 7.38
C GLU A 40 0.49 8.01 8.72
N GLN A 41 1.27 8.54 9.66
CA GLN A 41 0.77 9.14 10.92
C GLN A 41 0.64 10.67 10.85
N SER A 42 0.67 11.25 9.65
CA SER A 42 0.50 12.69 9.46
C SER A 42 -0.98 13.10 9.50
N LYS A 43 -1.26 14.39 9.78
CA LYS A 43 -2.62 14.97 9.76
C LYS A 43 -3.39 14.75 8.45
N ASN A 44 -2.68 14.49 7.36
CA ASN A 44 -3.23 14.16 6.03
C ASN A 44 -2.98 12.70 5.64
N ALA A 45 -2.95 11.78 6.62
CA ALA A 45 -2.75 10.37 6.38
C ALA A 45 -3.78 9.82 5.39
N ARG A 46 -3.32 9.56 4.17
CA ARG A 46 -4.11 8.91 3.14
C ARG A 46 -4.07 7.40 3.38
N LYS A 47 -5.20 6.76 3.08
CA LYS A 47 -5.31 5.30 3.14
C LYS A 47 -4.67 4.70 1.91
N VAL A 48 -4.29 3.43 2.00
CA VAL A 48 -3.80 2.66 0.85
C VAL A 48 -4.75 2.79 -0.33
N ALA A 49 -6.06 2.59 -0.17
CA ALA A 49 -7.03 2.64 -1.27
C ALA A 49 -7.12 4.00 -1.98
N ASP A 50 -6.69 5.07 -1.30
CA ASP A 50 -6.77 6.43 -1.80
C ASP A 50 -5.59 6.76 -2.71
N LEU A 51 -4.42 6.19 -2.42
CA LEU A 51 -3.19 6.38 -3.18
C LEU A 51 -2.87 5.21 -4.13
N PHE A 52 -3.27 4.00 -3.75
CA PHE A 52 -2.97 2.74 -4.41
C PHE A 52 -4.24 1.96 -4.72
N GLU A 53 -4.29 1.39 -5.91
CA GLU A 53 -5.20 0.30 -6.24
C GLU A 53 -4.61 -1.01 -5.75
N VAL A 54 -5.31 -1.69 -4.84
CA VAL A 54 -4.91 -3.01 -4.36
C VAL A 54 -5.74 -4.07 -5.09
N SER A 55 -5.07 -5.01 -5.73
CA SER A 55 -5.68 -6.13 -6.45
C SER A 55 -4.95 -7.43 -6.13
N GLY A 56 -5.68 -8.54 -5.98
CA GLY A 56 -5.11 -9.79 -5.48
C GLY A 56 -5.15 -9.88 -3.96
N GLU A 57 -4.80 -11.05 -3.44
CA GLU A 57 -5.08 -11.47 -2.05
C GLU A 57 -3.85 -12.11 -1.39
N ASP A 58 -2.76 -12.26 -2.14
CA ASP A 58 -1.55 -12.95 -1.72
C ASP A 58 -0.55 -11.98 -1.07
N THR A 59 -0.63 -11.85 0.25
CA THR A 59 0.23 -10.95 1.05
C THR A 59 1.69 -11.40 1.11
N GLU A 60 1.99 -12.64 0.69
CA GLU A 60 3.36 -13.15 0.57
C GLU A 60 4.02 -12.68 -0.73
N ASN A 61 3.25 -12.58 -1.82
CA ASN A 61 3.71 -12.11 -3.13
C ASN A 61 3.19 -10.69 -3.40
N ILE A 62 3.91 -9.70 -2.89
CA ILE A 62 3.55 -8.29 -3.07
C ILE A 62 4.25 -7.70 -4.29
N HIS A 63 3.46 -7.18 -5.24
CA HIS A 63 3.97 -6.47 -6.40
C HIS A 63 3.59 -4.99 -6.36
N PHE A 64 4.57 -4.10 -6.32
CA PHE A 64 4.32 -2.67 -6.46
C PHE A 64 4.48 -2.25 -7.93
N LYS A 65 3.41 -1.68 -8.51
CA LYS A 65 3.38 -1.07 -9.84
C LYS A 65 3.27 0.45 -9.71
N ASN A 66 3.99 1.17 -10.56
CA ASN A 66 4.15 2.64 -10.47
C ASN A 66 4.76 3.13 -9.15
N SER A 67 5.68 2.36 -8.57
CA SER A 67 6.46 2.83 -7.41
C SER A 67 7.33 4.03 -7.79
N THR A 68 7.42 4.99 -6.90
CA THR A 68 8.21 6.21 -7.06
C THR A 68 9.34 6.22 -6.02
N SER A 69 10.42 6.95 -6.28
CA SER A 69 11.52 7.18 -5.32
C SER A 69 11.10 7.94 -4.05
N GLN A 70 9.84 8.34 -3.94
CA GLN A 70 9.25 8.98 -2.75
C GLN A 70 8.60 8.00 -1.77
N LEU A 71 8.60 6.69 -2.06
CA LEU A 71 8.32 5.67 -1.05
C LEU A 71 9.61 5.40 -0.28
N ASP A 72 9.58 5.65 1.02
CA ASP A 72 10.68 5.37 1.97
C ASP A 72 10.28 4.23 2.92
#